data_AF-A0A162K8P8-F1
#
_entry.id   AF-A0A162K8P8-F1
#
_cell.length_a   1.000
_cell.length_b   1.000
_cell.length_c   1.000
_cell.angle_alpha   90.00
_cell.angle_beta   90.00
_cell.angle_gamma   90.00
#
_symmetry.space_group_name_H-M   'P 1'
#
loop_
_entity.id
_entity.type
_entity.pdbx_description
1 polymer ?
#
loop_
_entity_poly.entity_id
_entity_poly.type
_entity_poly.pdbx_seq_one_letter_code
_entity_poly.pdbx_strand_id
1 'polypeptide(L)'
;MKKAIIIILSFITIIAILVGGCSIVSNVKKKEKMEIALPISVKYIKEHYNADFVMTDYDVLPDYIHSIIFIDGYIKGHEDEHISITYNYKKYEVINVLGPGWFIDSEIAAKEVPSP
;
A
#
# COMPACT_ATOMS: atom_id res chain seq x y z
N MET A 1 51.66 0.44 -12.46
CA MET A 1 51.01 0.05 -11.19
C MET A 1 49.99 1.09 -10.71
N LYS A 2 50.35 2.37 -10.48
CA LYS A 2 49.40 3.42 -10.04
C LYS A 2 48.17 3.62 -10.94
N LYS A 3 48.35 3.58 -12.27
CA LYS A 3 47.25 3.70 -13.26
C LYS A 3 46.26 2.54 -13.22
N ALA A 4 46.76 1.31 -12.98
CA ALA A 4 45.92 0.12 -12.83
C ALA A 4 45.11 0.17 -11.53
N ILE A 5 45.70 0.65 -10.43
CA ILE A 5 45.00 0.85 -9.14
C ILE A 5 43.87 1.88 -9.27
N ILE A 6 44.10 3.00 -9.99
CA ILE A 6 43.07 4.02 -10.24
C ILE A 6 41.90 3.44 -11.08
N ILE A 7 42.19 2.64 -12.10
CA ILE A 7 41.16 1.98 -12.93
C ILE A 7 40.35 0.98 -12.10
N ILE A 8 41.03 0.19 -11.24
CA ILE A 8 40.36 -0.78 -10.35
C ILE A 8 39.43 -0.07 -9.34
N LEU A 9 39.90 1.03 -8.72
CA LEU A 9 39.08 1.81 -7.79
C LEU A 9 37.86 2.45 -8.47
N SER A 10 38.02 2.95 -9.70
CA SER A 10 36.92 3.49 -10.52
C SER A 10 35.88 2.42 -10.84
N PHE A 11 36.31 1.21 -11.22
CA PHE A 11 35.39 0.09 -11.46
C PHE A 11 34.64 -0.34 -10.20
N ILE A 12 35.30 -0.37 -9.04
CA ILE A 12 34.67 -0.73 -7.77
C ILE A 12 33.57 0.28 -7.39
N THR A 13 33.78 1.58 -7.62
CA THR A 13 32.75 2.59 -7.35
C THR A 13 31.52 2.45 -8.26
N ILE A 14 31.71 2.09 -9.53
CA ILE A 14 30.59 1.86 -10.47
C ILE A 14 29.77 0.63 -10.05
N ILE A 15 30.45 -0.44 -9.61
CA ILE A 15 29.80 -1.67 -9.13
C ILE A 15 28.99 -1.39 -7.84
N ALA A 16 29.51 -0.57 -6.92
CA ALA A 16 28.81 -0.23 -5.68
C ALA A 16 27.48 0.53 -5.93
N ILE A 17 27.45 1.43 -6.92
CA ILE A 17 26.23 2.16 -7.30
C ILE A 17 25.20 1.24 -7.96
N LEU A 18 25.66 0.28 -8.78
CA LEU A 18 24.79 -0.68 -9.47
C LEU A 18 24.08 -1.65 -8.52
N VAL A 19 24.74 -2.07 -7.44
CA VAL A 19 24.17 -3.05 -6.48
C VAL A 19 23.28 -2.37 -5.43
N GLY A 20 23.59 -1.13 -5.01
CA GLY A 20 22.78 -0.41 -4.02
C GLY A 20 21.57 0.35 -4.58
N GLY A 21 21.57 0.70 -5.87
CA GLY A 21 20.54 1.58 -6.46
C GLY A 21 19.15 0.96 -6.65
N CYS A 22 19.06 -0.34 -6.95
CA CYS A 22 17.79 -1.00 -7.27
C CYS A 22 16.79 -1.04 -6.08
N SER A 23 17.28 -1.28 -4.87
CA SER A 23 16.42 -1.35 -3.67
C SER A 23 15.87 0.02 -3.27
N ILE A 24 16.61 1.09 -3.52
CA ILE A 24 16.17 2.46 -3.20
C ILE A 24 15.04 2.87 -4.16
N VAL A 25 15.21 2.66 -5.46
CA VAL A 25 14.22 3.02 -6.48
C VAL A 25 12.89 2.28 -6.26
N SER A 26 12.94 0.99 -5.89
CA SER A 26 11.74 0.20 -5.63
C SER A 26 10.96 0.70 -4.40
N ASN A 27 11.65 1.04 -3.30
CA ASN A 27 11.01 1.59 -2.11
C ASN A 27 10.36 2.96 -2.35
N VAL A 28 11.02 3.83 -3.13
CA VAL A 28 10.45 5.15 -3.50
C VAL A 28 9.13 4.96 -4.28
N LYS A 29 9.12 4.09 -5.28
CA LYS A 29 7.91 3.80 -6.07
C LYS A 29 6.77 3.21 -5.23
N LYS A 30 7.09 2.37 -4.23
CA LYS A 30 6.08 1.85 -3.30
C LYS A 30 5.46 2.97 -2.48
N LYS A 31 6.27 3.89 -1.97
CA LYS A 31 5.81 5.04 -1.16
C LYS A 31 4.94 6.01 -1.97
N GLU A 32 5.34 6.36 -3.19
CA GLU A 32 4.55 7.24 -4.07
C GLU A 32 3.15 6.70 -4.33
N LYS A 33 3.03 5.39 -4.57
CA LYS A 33 1.71 4.74 -4.72
C LYS A 33 0.87 4.85 -3.45
N MET A 34 1.49 4.70 -2.29
CA MET A 34 0.81 4.78 -0.98
C MET A 34 0.33 6.19 -0.66
N GLU A 35 1.06 7.23 -1.05
CA GLU A 35 0.66 8.64 -0.87
C GLU A 35 -0.63 8.98 -1.64
N ILE A 36 -0.91 8.27 -2.74
CA ILE A 36 -2.16 8.40 -3.50
C ILE A 36 -3.25 7.49 -2.94
N ALA A 37 -2.90 6.23 -2.64
CA ALA A 37 -3.86 5.22 -2.21
C ALA A 37 -4.48 5.52 -0.84
N LEU A 38 -3.66 5.96 0.14
CA LEU A 38 -4.10 6.16 1.52
C LEU A 38 -5.29 7.12 1.65
N PRO A 39 -5.25 8.36 1.10
CA PRO A 39 -6.38 9.27 1.25
C PRO A 39 -7.65 8.76 0.56
N ILE A 40 -7.53 8.04 -0.56
CA ILE A 40 -8.69 7.45 -1.25
C ILE A 40 -9.30 6.33 -0.39
N SER A 41 -8.47 5.45 0.15
CA SER A 41 -8.90 4.36 1.02
C SER A 41 -9.52 4.87 2.32
N VAL A 42 -8.92 5.86 2.99
CA VAL A 42 -9.49 6.48 4.20
C VAL A 42 -10.84 7.13 3.89
N LYS A 43 -10.95 7.84 2.76
CA LYS A 43 -12.21 8.44 2.31
C LYS A 43 -13.27 7.38 2.06
N TYR A 44 -12.93 6.29 1.38
CA TYR A 44 -13.83 5.17 1.13
C TYR A 44 -14.38 4.58 2.43
N ILE A 45 -13.52 4.31 3.42
CA ILE A 45 -13.95 3.79 4.73
C ILE A 45 -14.89 4.77 5.42
N LYS A 46 -14.59 6.08 5.36
CA LYS A 46 -15.46 7.10 5.94
C LYS A 46 -16.83 7.15 5.27
N GLU A 47 -16.89 7.08 3.95
CA GLU A 47 -18.13 7.17 3.18
C GLU A 47 -18.98 5.89 3.23
N HIS A 48 -18.35 4.72 3.25
CA HIS A 48 -19.05 3.43 3.19
C HIS A 48 -19.33 2.83 4.57
N TYR A 49 -18.55 3.15 5.60
CA TYR A 49 -18.68 2.55 6.94
C TYR A 49 -18.87 3.59 8.05
N ASN A 50 -18.81 4.89 7.73
CA ASN A 50 -18.82 5.98 8.71
C ASN A 50 -17.75 5.82 9.81
N ALA A 51 -16.59 5.24 9.44
CA ALA A 51 -15.52 4.89 10.36
C ALA A 51 -14.24 5.68 10.07
N ASP A 52 -13.39 5.83 11.09
CA ASP A 52 -12.09 6.48 10.97
C ASP A 52 -10.97 5.43 10.96
N PHE A 53 -10.45 5.12 9.77
CA PHE A 53 -9.36 4.16 9.59
C PHE A 53 -7.98 4.77 9.91
N VAL A 54 -7.12 3.98 10.56
CA VAL A 54 -5.73 4.30 10.84
C VAL A 54 -4.84 3.20 10.26
N MET A 55 -3.98 3.57 9.32
CA MET A 55 -3.02 2.65 8.69
C MET A 55 -1.89 2.30 9.68
N THR A 56 -1.48 1.04 9.65
CA THR A 56 -0.35 0.50 10.42
C THR A 56 0.75 -0.07 9.52
N ASP A 57 0.37 -0.68 8.40
CA ASP A 57 1.32 -1.24 7.43
C ASP A 57 0.71 -1.28 6.02
N TYR A 58 1.53 -1.60 5.01
CA TYR A 58 1.08 -1.85 3.66
C TYR A 58 2.05 -2.74 2.88
N ASP A 59 1.51 -3.55 1.96
CA ASP A 59 2.31 -4.21 0.94
C ASP A 59 1.82 -3.89 -0.47
N VAL A 60 2.78 -3.67 -1.37
CA VAL A 60 2.53 -3.32 -2.77
C VAL A 60 2.89 -4.53 -3.62
N LEU A 61 1.88 -5.18 -4.18
CA LEU A 61 2.10 -6.23 -5.15
C LEU A 61 2.63 -5.65 -6.47
N PRO A 62 3.57 -6.34 -7.14
CA PRO A 62 4.03 -5.94 -8.45
C PRO A 62 2.93 -6.01 -9.50
N ASP A 63 2.98 -5.09 -10.46
CA ASP A 63 1.97 -4.96 -11.51
C ASP A 63 1.85 -6.17 -12.44
N TYR A 64 2.91 -6.97 -12.56
CA TYR A 64 2.94 -8.22 -13.32
C TYR A 64 2.18 -9.37 -12.64
N ILE A 65 1.89 -9.27 -11.33
CA ILE A 65 1.02 -10.21 -10.60
C ILE A 65 -0.37 -9.61 -10.50
N HIS A 66 -0.47 -8.53 -9.72
CA HIS A 66 -1.69 -7.78 -9.48
C HIS A 66 -1.32 -6.33 -9.19
N SER A 67 -2.05 -5.39 -9.80
CA SER A 67 -1.82 -3.96 -9.56
C SER A 67 -2.52 -3.47 -8.29
N ILE A 68 -2.21 -4.12 -7.15
CA ILE A 68 -2.87 -3.90 -5.87
C ILE A 68 -1.91 -3.47 -4.75
N ILE A 69 -2.44 -2.74 -3.78
CA ILE A 69 -1.85 -2.47 -2.48
C ILE A 69 -2.77 -3.09 -1.43
N PHE A 70 -2.20 -3.87 -0.50
CA PHE A 70 -2.86 -4.21 0.75
C PHE A 70 -2.51 -3.13 1.77
N ILE A 71 -3.53 -2.50 2.35
CA ILE A 71 -3.38 -1.41 3.30
C ILE A 71 -3.99 -1.88 4.61
N ASP A 72 -3.13 -2.12 5.59
CA ASP A 72 -3.49 -2.77 6.84
C ASP A 72 -3.57 -1.73 7.97
N GLY A 73 -4.54 -1.91 8.85
CA GLY A 73 -4.81 -0.93 9.91
C GLY A 73 -5.91 -1.35 10.85
N TYR A 74 -6.51 -0.37 11.49
CA TYR A 74 -7.60 -0.53 12.45
C TYR A 74 -8.58 0.65 12.37
N ILE A 75 -9.76 0.51 12.97
CA ILE A 75 -10.69 1.62 13.18
C ILE A 75 -10.44 2.25 14.55
N LYS A 76 -10.44 3.58 14.66
CA LYS A 76 -10.30 4.27 15.96
C LYS A 76 -11.32 3.75 16.98
N GLY A 77 -10.85 3.42 18.18
CA GLY A 77 -11.65 2.80 19.24
C GLY A 77 -11.73 1.27 19.18
N HIS A 78 -11.10 0.67 18.16
CA HIS A 78 -11.01 -0.77 17.89
C HIS A 78 -9.57 -1.14 17.49
N GLU A 79 -8.58 -0.61 18.21
CA GLU A 79 -7.15 -0.72 17.89
C GLU A 79 -6.61 -2.17 17.84
N ASP A 80 -7.28 -3.10 18.51
CA ASP A 80 -6.93 -4.52 18.55
C ASP A 80 -7.53 -5.33 17.40
N GLU A 81 -8.38 -4.72 16.57
CA GLU A 81 -9.07 -5.38 15.48
C GLU A 81 -8.48 -4.97 14.12
N HIS A 82 -8.01 -5.98 13.39
CA HIS A 82 -7.36 -5.80 12.10
C HIS A 82 -8.37 -5.55 10.98
N ILE A 83 -8.12 -4.50 10.21
CA ILE A 83 -8.79 -4.14 8.96
C ILE A 83 -7.77 -4.18 7.82
N SER A 84 -8.14 -4.78 6.69
CA SER A 84 -7.34 -4.77 5.47
C SER A 84 -8.13 -4.20 4.30
N ILE A 85 -7.56 -3.22 3.61
CA ILE A 85 -8.14 -2.58 2.43
C ILE A 85 -7.33 -3.01 1.22
N THR A 86 -8.00 -3.60 0.24
CA THR A 86 -7.38 -3.90 -1.05
C THR A 86 -7.64 -2.76 -2.02
N TYR A 87 -6.59 -2.09 -2.47
CA TYR A 87 -6.65 -0.93 -3.37
C TYR A 87 -6.00 -1.23 -4.72
N ASN A 88 -6.67 -0.92 -5.83
CA ASN A 88 -6.12 -1.07 -7.18
C ASN A 88 -5.47 0.23 -7.65
N TYR A 89 -4.14 0.26 -7.74
CA TYR A 89 -3.39 1.48 -8.08
C TYR A 89 -3.34 1.81 -9.59
N LYS A 90 -3.92 0.97 -10.46
CA LYS A 90 -4.12 1.31 -11.89
C LYS A 90 -5.48 1.95 -12.12
N LYS A 91 -6.50 1.51 -11.39
CA LYS A 91 -7.88 2.00 -11.49
C LYS A 91 -8.20 3.12 -10.49
N TYR A 92 -7.35 3.29 -9.48
CA TYR A 92 -7.51 4.24 -8.40
C TYR A 92 -8.77 4.03 -7.55
N GLU A 93 -9.10 2.76 -7.28
CA GLU A 93 -10.32 2.36 -6.55
C GLU A 93 -10.02 1.34 -5.45
N VAL A 94 -10.80 1.40 -4.36
CA VAL A 94 -10.88 0.32 -3.37
C VAL A 94 -11.68 -0.82 -3.99
N ILE A 95 -11.14 -2.03 -3.97
CA ILE A 95 -11.79 -3.21 -4.56
C ILE A 95 -12.35 -4.17 -3.51
N ASN A 96 -11.84 -4.13 -2.29
CA ASN A 96 -12.31 -4.95 -1.20
C ASN A 96 -11.91 -4.37 0.16
N VAL A 97 -12.71 -4.67 1.18
CA VAL A 97 -12.42 -4.37 2.58
C VAL A 97 -12.68 -5.64 3.39
N LEU A 98 -11.72 -6.02 4.24
CA LEU A 98 -11.81 -7.16 5.14
C LEU A 98 -11.65 -6.67 6.58
N GLY A 99 -12.36 -7.31 7.51
CA GLY A 99 -12.35 -6.97 8.92
C GLY A 99 -13.29 -7.86 9.74
N PRO A 100 -13.46 -7.57 11.04
CA PRO A 100 -14.39 -8.27 11.90
C PRO A 100 -15.85 -8.05 11.44
N GLY A 101 -16.72 -9.00 11.80
CA GLY A 101 -18.12 -8.99 11.34
C GLY A 101 -18.86 -7.70 11.67
N TRP A 102 -18.71 -7.17 12.89
CA TRP A 102 -19.37 -5.91 13.29
C TRP A 102 -19.05 -4.73 12.37
N PHE A 103 -17.83 -4.70 11.81
CA PHE A 103 -17.37 -3.64 10.91
C PHE A 103 -17.89 -3.87 9.50
N ILE A 104 -17.77 -5.09 8.98
CA ILE A 104 -18.28 -5.40 7.63
C ILE A 104 -19.80 -5.24 7.56
N ASP A 105 -20.52 -5.66 8.60
CA ASP A 105 -21.97 -5.51 8.72
C ASP A 105 -22.41 -4.03 8.90
N SER A 106 -21.45 -3.12 9.14
CA SER A 106 -21.73 -1.69 9.26
C SER A 106 -21.80 -0.96 7.92
N GLU A 107 -21.49 -1.63 6.79
CA GLU A 107 -21.50 -1.00 5.47
C GLU A 107 -22.85 -0.36 5.15
N ILE A 108 -22.83 0.90 4.74
CA ILE A 108 -24.01 1.73 4.49
C ILE A 108 -24.73 1.26 3.22
N ALA A 109 -24.01 0.86 2.17
CA ALA A 109 -24.59 0.40 0.91
C ALA A 109 -25.36 -0.92 1.04
N ALA A 110 -25.00 -1.79 1.99
CA ALA A 110 -25.71 -3.04 2.25
C ALA A 110 -27.13 -2.82 2.83
N LYS A 111 -27.44 -1.62 3.31
CA LYS A 111 -28.72 -1.30 3.98
C LYS A 111 -29.73 -0.60 3.07
N GLU A 112 -29.30 -0.12 1.90
CA GLU A 112 -30.18 0.61 0.96
C GLU A 112 -30.71 -0.23 -0.21
N VAL A 113 -30.25 -1.48 -0.38
CA VAL A 113 -30.85 -2.41 -1.33
C VAL A 113 -31.84 -3.31 -0.58
N PRO A 114 -33.16 -3.13 -0.77
CA PRO A 114 -34.13 -4.05 -0.17
C PRO A 114 -33.86 -5.45 -0.72
N SER A 115 -33.82 -6.44 0.17
CA SER A 115 -33.83 -7.84 -0.25
C SER A 115 -35.07 -8.08 -1.13
N PRO A 116 -34.93 -8.68 -2.32
CA PRO A 116 -36.07 -8.98 -3.20
C PRO A 116 -37.04 -9.98 -2.55
#